data_AF-A0AA86J5R7-F1
#
_entry.id   AF-A0AA86J5R7-F1
#
_cell.length_a   1.000
_cell.length_b   1.000
_cell.length_c   1.000
_cell.angle_alpha   90.00
_cell.angle_beta   90.00
_cell.angle_gamma   90.00
#
_symmetry.space_group_name_H-M   'P 1'
#
loop_
_entity.id
_entity.type
_entity.pdbx_description
1 polymer ?
#
loop_
_entity_poly.entity_id
_entity_poly.type
_entity_poly.pdbx_seq_one_letter_code
_entity_poly.pdbx_strand_id
1 'polypeptide(L)'
;MSKSSKIIAALLVLGFALVVFSHGVVVPRFLWEPRLQSLKNQYPDQRIDVNRVVLALSLNPQLIITEIEIDDPARGENVQLALLRLGMNMPSSIQQGRLQINSIVLKGLAVQSQKQVDCPGFSLDCMPVLPVALAARAWQSTQVANPGFFTPQLNLHKLEIEQANFAVSNTQANQALSGKIEQLKFELGNEAAGGQFSLGWRLAIKTPETDNQLYIAMSAKPEGLQNGQVQLSQLKLDVDGKWDGFPWTGTAEQGKLVASIEQANGGQGAPFLKLSGENLRTYIRRDDLPETHQAAFSVQQFEGGLPSQNWIMNKAEWTYTHEDAQAWTFNMAYDASNRFLTISPETIEGSEGIPAELQTRELNCIADGRPRFLNDTYWAWQAGWFRVWDELPADTLSVLLCPVQHPSAGGAFAATAASASGR
;
A
#
# COMPACT_ATOMS: atom_id res chain seq x y z
N MET A 1 -47.24 -30.12 37.08
CA MET A 1 -47.08 -28.87 36.29
C MET A 1 -48.11 -28.86 35.17
N SER A 2 -48.93 -27.81 35.07
CA SER A 2 -49.98 -27.71 34.05
C SER A 2 -49.38 -27.46 32.66
N LYS A 3 -50.10 -27.81 31.59
CA LYS A 3 -49.68 -27.57 30.18
C LYS A 3 -49.28 -26.11 29.94
N SER A 4 -49.97 -25.15 30.56
CA SER A 4 -49.67 -23.72 30.46
C SER A 4 -48.31 -23.36 31.06
N SER A 5 -47.89 -23.99 32.15
CA SER A 5 -46.58 -23.76 32.77
C SER A 5 -45.42 -24.23 31.88
N LYS A 6 -45.62 -25.31 31.10
CA LYS A 6 -44.61 -25.82 30.16
C LYS A 6 -44.45 -24.93 28.92
N ILE A 7 -45.56 -24.36 28.44
CA ILE A 7 -45.56 -23.43 27.28
C ILE A 7 -44.92 -22.09 27.67
N ILE A 8 -45.22 -21.56 28.87
CA ILE A 8 -44.60 -20.33 29.37
C ILE A 8 -43.11 -20.54 29.62
N ALA A 9 -42.69 -21.68 30.18
CA ALA A 9 -41.29 -22.01 30.34
C ALA A 9 -40.56 -22.16 28.99
N ALA A 10 -41.20 -22.80 28.00
CA ALA A 10 -40.65 -22.92 26.66
C ALA A 10 -40.53 -21.56 25.96
N LEU A 11 -41.52 -20.68 26.09
CA LEU A 11 -41.47 -19.31 25.54
C LEU A 11 -40.43 -18.44 26.25
N LEU A 12 -40.25 -18.61 27.56
CA LEU A 12 -39.18 -17.94 28.32
C LEU A 12 -37.80 -18.45 27.87
N VAL A 13 -37.61 -19.75 27.68
CA VAL A 13 -36.35 -20.32 27.18
C VAL A 13 -36.09 -19.88 25.73
N LEU A 14 -37.11 -19.85 24.87
CA LEU A 14 -36.99 -19.37 23.49
C LEU A 14 -36.70 -17.87 23.43
N GLY A 15 -37.36 -17.08 24.29
CA GLY A 15 -37.14 -15.65 24.44
C GLY A 15 -35.75 -15.34 24.99
N PHE A 16 -35.29 -16.11 26.00
CA PHE A 16 -33.95 -15.97 26.54
C PHE A 16 -32.88 -16.38 25.53
N ALA A 17 -33.11 -17.46 24.77
CA ALA A 17 -32.25 -17.84 23.66
C ALA A 17 -32.19 -16.72 22.61
N LEU A 18 -33.32 -16.18 22.15
CA LEU A 18 -33.39 -15.07 21.20
C LEU A 18 -32.70 -13.79 21.71
N VAL A 19 -32.81 -13.49 23.01
CA VAL A 19 -32.13 -12.33 23.64
C VAL A 19 -30.61 -12.55 23.75
N VAL A 20 -30.18 -13.77 24.09
CA VAL A 20 -28.76 -14.16 24.17
C VAL A 20 -28.12 -14.20 22.78
N PHE A 21 -28.84 -14.66 21.76
CA PHE A 21 -28.39 -14.65 20.37
C PHE A 21 -28.37 -13.22 19.77
N SER A 22 -29.14 -12.27 20.30
CA SER A 22 -29.15 -10.89 19.80
C SER A 22 -28.11 -9.95 20.43
N HIS A 23 -27.57 -10.27 21.62
CA HIS A 23 -26.69 -9.34 22.37
C HIS A 23 -25.20 -9.77 22.46
N GLY A 24 -24.83 -10.91 21.90
CA GLY A 24 -23.47 -11.43 21.98
C GLY A 24 -23.11 -11.95 23.37
N VAL A 25 -22.39 -13.07 23.42
CA VAL A 25 -22.04 -13.77 24.65
C VAL A 25 -20.63 -13.37 25.06
N VAL A 26 -20.46 -12.82 26.26
CA VAL A 26 -19.11 -12.59 26.81
C VAL A 26 -18.43 -13.93 27.01
N VAL A 27 -17.26 -14.12 26.41
CA VAL A 27 -16.48 -15.34 26.59
C VAL A 27 -15.80 -15.26 27.95
N PRO A 28 -16.07 -16.20 28.88
CA PRO A 28 -15.45 -16.20 30.20
C PRO A 28 -13.92 -16.18 30.12
N ARG A 29 -13.29 -15.37 30.98
CA ARG A 29 -11.84 -15.12 30.97
C ARG A 29 -11.00 -16.38 30.96
N PHE A 30 -11.37 -17.40 31.76
CA PHE A 30 -10.62 -18.65 31.84
C PHE A 30 -10.53 -19.43 30.51
N LEU A 31 -11.41 -19.18 29.54
CA LEU A 31 -11.36 -19.84 28.23
C LEU A 31 -10.30 -19.25 27.29
N TRP A 32 -9.92 -17.97 27.46
CA TRP A 32 -8.99 -17.27 26.57
C TRP A 32 -7.72 -16.77 27.27
N GLU A 33 -7.73 -16.62 28.60
CA GLU A 33 -6.55 -16.22 29.39
C GLU A 33 -5.32 -17.12 29.16
N PRO A 34 -5.43 -18.46 29.08
CA PRO A 34 -4.25 -19.30 28.82
C PRO A 34 -3.56 -18.98 27.47
N ARG A 35 -4.34 -18.57 26.47
CA ARG A 35 -3.80 -18.17 25.17
C ARG A 35 -3.15 -16.79 25.23
N LEU A 36 -3.75 -15.84 25.97
CA LEU A 36 -3.12 -14.56 26.24
C LEU A 36 -1.78 -14.74 26.95
N GLN A 37 -1.70 -15.66 27.93
CA GLN A 37 -0.45 -15.98 28.62
C GLN A 37 0.57 -16.63 27.67
N SER A 38 0.13 -17.52 26.78
CA SER A 38 1.00 -18.06 25.73
C SER A 38 1.55 -16.97 24.81
N LEU A 39 0.75 -15.96 24.47
CA LEU A 39 1.20 -14.82 23.67
C LEU A 39 2.20 -13.95 24.44
N LYS A 40 1.91 -13.65 25.72
CA LYS A 40 2.84 -12.94 26.62
C LYS A 40 4.20 -13.65 26.70
N ASN A 41 4.20 -14.98 26.78
CA ASN A 41 5.43 -15.77 26.82
C ASN A 41 6.23 -15.74 25.50
N GLN A 42 5.57 -15.48 24.36
CA GLN A 42 6.27 -15.31 23.07
C GLN A 42 6.93 -13.93 22.94
N TYR A 43 6.44 -12.94 23.69
CA TYR A 43 6.90 -11.56 23.67
C TYR A 43 7.16 -11.06 25.10
N PRO A 44 8.20 -11.58 25.77
CA PRO A 44 8.46 -11.26 27.18
C PRO A 44 8.77 -9.77 27.40
N ASP A 45 9.24 -9.08 26.36
CA ASP A 45 9.58 -7.66 26.41
C ASP A 45 8.35 -6.75 26.20
N GLN A 46 7.17 -7.32 25.97
CA GLN A 46 5.93 -6.58 25.73
C GLN A 46 4.89 -6.87 26.81
N ARG A 47 4.21 -5.83 27.26
CA ARG A 47 3.03 -5.95 28.10
C ARG A 47 1.79 -5.92 27.22
N ILE A 48 1.09 -7.05 27.12
CA ILE A 48 -0.10 -7.22 26.29
C ILE A 48 -1.33 -7.42 27.18
N ASP A 49 -2.24 -6.47 27.24
CA ASP A 49 -3.47 -6.59 28.03
C ASP A 49 -4.70 -6.60 27.10
N VAL A 50 -5.70 -7.41 27.48
CA VAL A 50 -6.99 -7.55 26.77
C VAL A 50 -8.09 -7.54 27.81
N ASN A 51 -9.03 -6.61 27.71
CA ASN A 51 -10.08 -6.51 28.72
C ASN A 51 -11.20 -7.53 28.50
N ARG A 52 -11.71 -7.64 27.26
CA ARG A 52 -12.93 -8.42 27.00
C ARG A 52 -12.92 -9.09 25.63
N VAL A 53 -13.49 -10.29 25.62
CA VAL A 53 -13.78 -11.08 24.41
C VAL A 53 -15.28 -11.38 24.38
N VAL A 54 -15.93 -11.11 23.26
CA VAL A 54 -17.36 -11.32 23.03
C VAL A 54 -17.55 -12.13 21.75
N LEU A 55 -18.39 -13.15 21.84
CA LEU A 55 -18.82 -13.94 20.71
C LEU A 55 -20.25 -13.52 20.31
N ALA A 56 -20.38 -12.78 19.22
CA ALA A 56 -21.67 -12.42 18.66
C ALA A 56 -22.19 -13.56 17.78
N LEU A 57 -23.19 -14.29 18.27
CA LEU A 57 -23.79 -15.44 17.60
C LEU A 57 -25.00 -14.98 16.77
N SER A 58 -24.72 -14.34 15.63
CA SER A 58 -25.74 -13.98 14.62
C SER A 58 -25.65 -14.90 13.39
N LEU A 59 -26.46 -14.64 12.36
CA LEU A 59 -26.33 -15.29 11.03
C LEU A 59 -24.91 -15.16 10.47
N ASN A 60 -24.21 -14.07 10.78
CA ASN A 60 -22.79 -13.88 10.53
C ASN A 60 -22.07 -13.82 11.88
N PRO A 61 -21.59 -14.96 12.41
CA PRO A 61 -21.00 -14.97 13.74
C PRO A 61 -19.69 -14.17 13.74
N GLN A 62 -19.48 -13.40 14.81
CA GLN A 62 -18.33 -12.53 14.95
C GLN A 62 -17.66 -12.75 16.29
N LEU A 63 -16.33 -12.70 16.27
CA LEU A 63 -15.50 -12.64 17.45
C LEU A 63 -15.03 -11.20 17.64
N ILE A 64 -15.34 -10.62 18.78
CA ILE A 64 -15.04 -9.22 19.09
C ILE A 64 -14.10 -9.21 20.29
N ILE A 65 -12.96 -8.55 20.13
CA ILE A 65 -11.96 -8.34 21.17
C ILE A 65 -11.89 -6.83 21.39
N THR A 66 -12.00 -6.37 22.63
CA THR A 66 -12.04 -4.94 22.95
C THR A 66 -10.98 -4.55 23.96
N GLU A 67 -10.53 -3.29 23.84
CA GLU A 67 -9.55 -2.67 24.73
C GLU A 67 -8.28 -3.51 24.82
N ILE A 68 -7.62 -3.65 23.68
CA ILE A 68 -6.30 -4.27 23.58
C ILE A 68 -5.27 -3.17 23.80
N GLU A 69 -4.36 -3.38 24.74
CA GLU A 69 -3.23 -2.50 25.00
C GLU A 69 -1.94 -3.30 24.87
N ILE A 70 -0.98 -2.77 24.12
CA ILE A 70 0.35 -3.36 23.96
C ILE A 70 1.36 -2.27 24.25
N ASP A 71 2.13 -2.45 25.31
CA ASP A 71 3.24 -1.57 25.66
C ASP A 71 4.56 -2.30 25.39
N ASP A 72 5.43 -1.70 24.59
CA ASP A 72 6.77 -2.18 24.26
C ASP A 72 7.79 -1.13 24.74
N PRO A 73 8.25 -1.23 26.00
CA PRO A 73 9.18 -0.28 26.58
C PRO A 73 10.52 -0.24 25.85
N ALA A 74 10.96 -1.35 25.24
CA ALA A 74 12.22 -1.42 24.52
C ALA A 74 12.21 -0.55 23.26
N ARG A 75 11.04 -0.39 22.63
CA ARG A 75 10.83 0.48 21.46
C ARG A 75 10.23 1.84 21.80
N GLY A 76 9.85 2.06 23.06
CA GLY A 76 9.08 3.23 23.47
C GLY A 76 7.75 3.33 22.72
N GLU A 77 7.14 2.18 22.40
CA GLU A 77 5.91 2.09 21.61
C GLU A 77 4.73 1.63 22.49
N ASN A 78 3.64 2.39 22.46
CA ASN A 78 2.36 2.02 23.05
C ASN A 78 1.30 1.91 21.95
N VAL A 79 0.57 0.80 21.92
CA VAL A 79 -0.50 0.54 20.96
C VAL A 79 -1.78 0.27 21.73
N GLN A 80 -2.81 1.05 21.41
CA GLN A 80 -4.16 0.88 21.94
C GLN A 80 -5.10 0.56 20.79
N LEU A 81 -5.94 -0.44 20.97
CA LEU A 81 -6.99 -0.78 20.02
C LEU A 81 -8.31 -0.94 20.77
N ALA A 82 -9.24 -0.03 20.52
CA ALA A 82 -10.55 -0.07 21.16
C ALA A 82 -11.33 -1.33 20.79
N LEU A 83 -11.30 -1.73 19.51
CA LEU A 83 -12.03 -2.90 19.03
C LEU A 83 -11.35 -3.57 17.84
N LEU A 84 -11.27 -4.90 17.92
CA LEU A 84 -11.03 -5.81 16.81
C LEU A 84 -12.26 -6.71 16.65
N ARG A 85 -12.79 -6.79 15.43
CA ARG A 85 -13.88 -7.69 15.08
C ARG A 85 -13.46 -8.59 13.93
N LEU A 86 -13.71 -9.87 14.12
CA LEU A 86 -13.41 -10.94 13.18
C LEU A 86 -14.73 -11.57 12.77
N GLY A 87 -15.16 -11.38 11.53
CA GLY A 87 -16.33 -12.09 10.99
C GLY A 87 -15.92 -13.45 10.45
N MET A 88 -16.77 -14.43 10.72
CA MET A 88 -16.53 -15.83 10.41
C MET A 88 -17.54 -16.34 9.37
N ASN A 89 -17.07 -17.14 8.43
CA ASN A 89 -17.94 -17.90 7.52
C ASN A 89 -18.28 -19.25 8.18
N MET A 90 -19.42 -19.32 8.85
CA MET A 90 -19.83 -20.52 9.62
C MET A 90 -20.04 -21.76 8.73
N PRO A 91 -20.73 -21.69 7.57
CA PRO A 91 -20.87 -22.84 6.68
C PRO A 91 -19.52 -23.44 6.24
N SER A 92 -18.60 -22.60 5.75
CA SER A 92 -17.27 -23.06 5.34
C SER A 92 -16.45 -23.55 6.52
N SER A 93 -16.64 -22.94 7.70
CA SER A 93 -15.90 -23.35 8.89
C SER A 93 -16.28 -24.76 9.37
N ILE A 94 -17.57 -25.08 9.33
CA ILE A 94 -18.08 -26.41 9.69
C ILE A 94 -17.63 -27.46 8.67
N GLN A 95 -17.79 -27.17 7.37
CA GLN A 95 -17.42 -28.10 6.30
C GLN A 95 -15.94 -28.49 6.33
N GLN A 96 -15.07 -27.53 6.66
CA GLN A 96 -13.63 -27.73 6.62
C GLN A 96 -13.03 -28.07 8.00
N GLY A 97 -13.84 -28.04 9.06
CA GLY A 97 -13.35 -28.20 10.43
C GLY A 97 -12.24 -27.18 10.76
N ARG A 98 -12.38 -25.93 10.31
CA ARG A 98 -11.41 -24.83 10.49
C ARG A 98 -12.14 -23.50 10.61
N LEU A 99 -11.67 -22.56 11.41
CA LEU A 99 -12.29 -21.23 11.49
C LEU A 99 -11.92 -20.42 10.25
N GLN A 100 -12.89 -20.14 9.39
CA GLN A 100 -12.73 -19.33 8.19
C GLN A 100 -13.04 -17.87 8.51
N ILE A 101 -11.99 -17.05 8.63
CA ILE A 101 -12.12 -15.61 8.88
C ILE A 101 -12.25 -14.91 7.53
N ASN A 102 -13.40 -14.26 7.31
CA ASN A 102 -13.71 -13.58 6.05
C ASN A 102 -13.66 -12.06 6.15
N SER A 103 -13.71 -11.51 7.36
CA SER A 103 -13.70 -10.06 7.58
C SER A 103 -12.92 -9.69 8.84
N ILE A 104 -12.16 -8.61 8.73
CA ILE A 104 -11.43 -7.98 9.83
C ILE A 104 -11.85 -6.52 9.89
N VAL A 105 -12.32 -6.08 11.05
CA VAL A 105 -12.64 -4.67 11.33
C VAL A 105 -11.84 -4.21 12.53
N LEU A 106 -11.07 -3.15 12.36
CA LEU A 106 -10.27 -2.49 13.39
C LEU A 106 -10.87 -1.11 13.67
N LYS A 107 -11.07 -0.77 14.94
CA LYS A 107 -11.61 0.53 15.33
C LYS A 107 -10.86 1.13 16.50
N GLY A 108 -10.58 2.44 16.40
CA GLY A 108 -9.95 3.21 17.47
C GLY A 108 -8.54 2.71 17.77
N LEU A 109 -7.74 2.54 16.72
CA LEU A 109 -6.33 2.22 16.85
C LEU A 109 -5.57 3.51 17.14
N ALA A 110 -4.83 3.56 18.23
CA ALA A 110 -3.88 4.62 18.52
C ALA A 110 -2.49 4.01 18.74
N VAL A 111 -1.49 4.52 18.03
CA VAL A 111 -0.08 4.16 18.25
C VAL A 111 0.68 5.39 18.70
N GLN A 112 1.38 5.29 19.82
CA GLN A 112 2.31 6.31 20.29
C GLN A 112 3.70 5.71 20.31
N SER A 113 4.68 6.41 19.75
CA SER A 113 6.07 5.96 19.71
C SER A 113 7.01 7.11 20.08
N GLN A 114 8.11 6.79 20.74
CA GLN A 114 9.22 7.70 20.96
C GLN A 114 10.45 7.18 20.23
N LYS A 115 10.96 7.95 19.26
CA LYS A 115 12.18 7.61 18.50
C LYS A 115 13.27 8.63 18.80
N GLN A 116 14.51 8.14 18.84
CA GLN A 116 15.71 8.98 19.00
C GLN A 116 16.33 9.40 17.66
N VAL A 117 15.95 8.74 16.57
CA VAL A 117 16.49 9.02 15.23
C VAL A 117 15.66 10.13 14.56
N ASP A 118 16.35 11.08 13.96
CA ASP A 118 15.72 12.17 13.20
C ASP A 118 15.07 11.63 11.92
N CYS A 119 13.85 12.08 11.65
CA CYS A 119 13.11 11.74 10.44
C CYS A 119 13.21 12.89 9.44
N PRO A 120 14.01 12.77 8.37
CA PRO A 120 14.20 13.88 7.42
C PRO A 120 12.95 14.21 6.60
N GLY A 121 11.86 13.44 6.72
CA GLY A 121 10.60 13.66 6.04
C GLY A 121 9.59 12.54 6.30
N PHE A 122 8.59 12.42 5.42
CA PHE A 122 7.64 11.30 5.41
C PHE A 122 8.32 10.00 4.95
N SER A 123 9.13 9.37 5.82
CA SER A 123 9.76 8.07 5.57
C SER A 123 8.98 6.93 6.22
N LEU A 124 8.87 5.80 5.51
CA LEU A 124 8.29 4.56 6.05
C LEU A 124 9.08 4.03 7.26
N ASP A 125 10.40 4.27 7.32
CA ASP A 125 11.25 3.86 8.45
C ASP A 125 10.90 4.62 9.74
N CYS A 126 10.36 5.82 9.57
CA CYS A 126 9.94 6.70 10.65
C CYS A 126 8.51 6.44 11.10
N MET A 127 7.65 5.98 10.21
CA MET A 127 6.29 5.58 10.55
C MET A 127 6.30 4.28 11.38
N PRO A 128 5.46 4.17 12.42
CA PRO A 128 5.22 2.87 13.03
C PRO A 128 4.55 1.97 11.99
N VAL A 129 4.88 0.68 11.99
CA VAL A 129 4.57 -0.30 10.93
C VAL A 129 3.04 -0.51 10.80
N LEU A 130 2.28 0.42 10.23
CA LEU A 130 0.82 0.40 10.41
C LEU A 130 0.11 -0.67 9.57
N PRO A 131 0.27 -0.85 8.24
CA PRO A 131 -0.56 -1.83 7.52
C PRO A 131 -0.15 -3.29 7.78
N VAL A 132 1.16 -3.59 7.73
CA VAL A 132 1.68 -4.96 7.88
C VAL A 132 1.64 -5.41 9.34
N ALA A 133 1.96 -4.54 10.31
CA ALA A 133 1.81 -4.93 11.71
C ALA A 133 0.34 -4.98 12.12
N LEU A 134 -0.57 -4.19 11.55
CA LEU A 134 -2.01 -4.37 11.84
C LEU A 134 -2.52 -5.71 11.34
N ALA A 135 -2.17 -6.12 10.11
CA ALA A 135 -2.57 -7.42 9.58
C ALA A 135 -1.91 -8.59 10.36
N ALA A 136 -0.60 -8.49 10.64
CA ALA A 136 0.12 -9.50 11.40
C ALA A 136 -0.35 -9.60 12.86
N ARG A 137 -0.57 -8.46 13.54
CA ARG A 137 -1.03 -8.41 14.94
C ARG A 137 -2.52 -8.75 15.06
N ALA A 138 -3.37 -8.33 14.12
CA ALA A 138 -4.76 -8.80 14.06
C ALA A 138 -4.80 -10.32 13.86
N TRP A 139 -3.99 -10.86 12.96
CA TRP A 139 -3.85 -12.30 12.80
C TRP A 139 -3.39 -13.01 14.09
N GLN A 140 -2.37 -12.49 14.77
CA GLN A 140 -1.92 -13.02 16.06
C GLN A 140 -3.02 -13.00 17.13
N SER A 141 -3.79 -11.92 17.23
CA SER A 141 -4.89 -11.84 18.20
C SER A 141 -6.02 -12.85 17.92
N THR A 142 -6.18 -13.31 16.67
CA THR A 142 -7.10 -14.41 16.35
C THR A 142 -6.66 -15.74 16.99
N GLN A 143 -5.37 -15.91 17.28
CA GLN A 143 -4.86 -17.06 18.03
C GLN A 143 -5.22 -16.99 19.52
N VAL A 144 -5.44 -15.78 20.07
CA VAL A 144 -5.80 -15.57 21.49
C VAL A 144 -7.25 -15.97 21.77
N ALA A 145 -8.15 -15.64 20.84
CA ALA A 145 -9.59 -15.84 21.03
C ALA A 145 -10.11 -17.18 20.46
N ASN A 146 -9.21 -18.08 20.06
CA ASN A 146 -9.53 -19.41 19.57
C ASN A 146 -9.47 -20.45 20.70
N PRO A 147 -10.61 -21.05 21.10
CA PRO A 147 -10.67 -22.02 22.20
C PRO A 147 -10.03 -23.39 21.90
N GLY A 148 -9.14 -23.52 20.90
CA GLY A 148 -8.32 -24.70 20.68
C GLY A 148 -8.96 -25.81 19.83
N PHE A 149 -10.12 -25.56 19.22
CA PHE A 149 -10.83 -26.56 18.40
C PHE A 149 -10.55 -26.47 16.89
N PHE A 150 -10.03 -25.34 16.40
CA PHE A 150 -9.92 -25.09 14.96
C PHE A 150 -8.64 -24.32 14.60
N THR A 151 -7.93 -24.67 13.52
CA THR A 151 -6.86 -23.80 12.98
C THR A 151 -7.50 -22.72 12.11
N PRO A 152 -7.27 -21.42 12.36
CA PRO A 152 -7.83 -20.38 11.51
C PRO A 152 -7.17 -20.40 10.12
N GLN A 153 -7.95 -20.13 9.09
CA GLN A 153 -7.46 -19.84 7.75
C GLN A 153 -7.98 -18.46 7.33
N LEU A 154 -7.05 -17.61 6.87
CA LEU A 154 -7.39 -16.31 6.31
C LEU A 154 -7.91 -16.51 4.89
N ASN A 155 -9.19 -16.20 4.70
CA ASN A 155 -9.77 -16.02 3.39
C ASN A 155 -10.47 -14.66 3.37
N LEU A 156 -9.66 -13.60 3.45
CA LEU A 156 -10.11 -12.25 3.74
C LEU A 156 -10.85 -11.64 2.55
N HIS A 157 -12.15 -11.41 2.70
CA HIS A 157 -12.98 -10.72 1.72
C HIS A 157 -13.19 -9.26 2.10
N LYS A 158 -13.08 -8.93 3.39
CA LYS A 158 -13.28 -7.56 3.87
C LYS A 158 -12.23 -7.16 4.90
N LEU A 159 -11.60 -6.01 4.71
CA LEU A 159 -10.76 -5.31 5.69
C LEU A 159 -11.30 -3.90 5.88
N GLU A 160 -11.57 -3.53 7.13
CA GLU A 160 -12.03 -2.19 7.47
C GLU A 160 -11.24 -1.65 8.65
N ILE A 161 -10.73 -0.43 8.52
CA ILE A 161 -10.05 0.31 9.58
C ILE A 161 -10.77 1.64 9.72
N GLU A 162 -11.35 1.83 10.90
CA GLU A 162 -12.02 3.06 11.30
C GLU A 162 -11.17 3.76 12.36
N GLN A 163 -10.80 5.02 12.10
CA GLN A 163 -10.13 5.86 13.09
C GLN A 163 -8.84 5.21 13.63
N ALA A 164 -7.85 5.09 12.75
CA ALA A 164 -6.50 4.69 13.14
C ALA A 164 -5.57 5.89 13.12
N ASN A 165 -4.90 6.17 14.23
CA ASN A 165 -3.95 7.25 14.34
C ASN A 165 -2.62 6.77 14.90
N PHE A 166 -1.55 7.46 14.51
CA PHE A 166 -0.26 7.29 15.12
C PHE A 166 0.38 8.65 15.40
N ALA A 167 1.21 8.67 16.43
CA ALA A 167 2.09 9.77 16.77
C ALA A 167 3.47 9.21 17.10
N VAL A 168 4.49 9.80 16.51
CA VAL A 168 5.89 9.54 16.83
C VAL A 168 6.50 10.86 17.29
N SER A 169 7.13 10.84 18.46
CA SER A 169 7.85 11.99 18.99
C SER A 169 9.34 11.70 19.01
N ASN A 170 10.12 12.68 18.54
CA ASN A 170 11.55 12.75 18.78
C ASN A 170 11.82 14.03 19.59
N THR A 171 12.01 13.84 20.89
CA THR A 171 12.21 14.93 21.85
C THR A 171 13.56 15.61 21.69
N GLN A 172 14.57 14.94 21.13
CA GLN A 172 15.90 15.54 20.93
C GLN A 172 15.88 16.56 19.78
N ALA A 173 15.18 16.24 18.70
CA ALA A 173 15.05 17.12 17.53
C ALA A 173 13.80 18.03 17.56
N ASN A 174 13.05 18.06 18.66
CA ASN A 174 11.75 18.76 18.74
C ASN A 174 10.82 18.43 17.56
N GLN A 175 10.82 17.17 17.14
CA GLN A 175 10.10 16.69 15.96
C GLN A 175 8.91 15.84 16.38
N ALA A 176 7.78 16.08 15.72
CA ALA A 176 6.57 15.29 15.85
C ALA A 176 6.09 14.83 14.46
N LEU A 177 6.00 13.52 14.29
CA LEU A 177 5.35 12.89 13.14
C LEU A 177 4.01 12.35 13.60
N SER A 178 2.96 12.55 12.80
CA SER A 178 1.65 11.97 13.07
C SER A 178 1.00 11.51 11.79
N GLY A 179 0.06 10.58 11.94
CA GLY A 179 -0.81 10.22 10.85
C GLY A 179 -2.15 9.71 11.32
N LYS A 180 -3.15 9.85 10.47
CA LYS A 180 -4.53 9.44 10.73
C LYS A 180 -5.10 8.79 9.47
N ILE A 181 -5.34 7.50 9.54
CA ILE A 181 -6.19 6.79 8.59
C ILE A 181 -7.64 7.09 9.00
N GLU A 182 -8.28 7.95 8.21
CA GLU A 182 -9.68 8.35 8.43
C GLU A 182 -10.62 7.20 8.08
N GLN A 183 -10.30 6.50 6.99
CA GLN A 183 -10.98 5.31 6.53
C GLN A 183 -9.99 4.44 5.74
N LEU A 184 -9.97 3.15 6.01
CA LEU A 184 -9.51 2.16 5.05
C LEU A 184 -10.62 1.13 4.94
N LYS A 185 -11.18 0.95 3.75
CA LYS A 185 -12.15 -0.10 3.45
C LYS A 185 -11.68 -0.83 2.21
N PHE A 186 -11.56 -2.14 2.33
CA PHE A 186 -11.30 -3.05 1.24
C PHE A 186 -12.34 -4.16 1.32
N GLU A 187 -13.06 -4.38 0.23
CA GLU A 187 -14.10 -5.38 0.11
C GLU A 187 -13.99 -6.01 -1.28
N LEU A 188 -13.75 -7.32 -1.31
CA LEU A 188 -13.77 -8.13 -2.52
C LEU A 188 -15.23 -8.47 -2.83
N GLY A 189 -15.71 -8.06 -4.00
CA GLY A 189 -17.03 -8.43 -4.49
C GLY A 189 -17.03 -9.88 -4.97
N ASN A 190 -18.06 -10.65 -4.62
CA ASN A 190 -18.33 -11.96 -5.21
C ASN A 190 -18.87 -11.86 -6.66
N GLU A 191 -19.24 -10.65 -7.09
CA GLU A 191 -19.72 -10.33 -8.44
C GLU A 191 -19.11 -9.01 -8.92
N ALA A 192 -19.10 -8.80 -10.24
CA ALA A 192 -18.48 -7.67 -10.95
C ALA A 192 -18.95 -6.26 -10.53
N ALA A 193 -19.86 -6.13 -9.56
CA ALA A 193 -20.39 -4.86 -9.05
C ALA A 193 -20.19 -4.64 -7.54
N GLY A 194 -19.70 -5.62 -6.77
CA GLY A 194 -19.73 -5.55 -5.30
C GLY A 194 -18.44 -5.11 -4.60
N GLY A 195 -17.31 -5.05 -5.31
CA GLY A 195 -16.02 -4.73 -4.69
C GLY A 195 -15.85 -3.23 -4.45
N GLN A 196 -15.26 -2.87 -3.30
CA GLN A 196 -14.93 -1.48 -3.00
C GLN A 196 -13.57 -1.39 -2.30
N PHE A 197 -12.73 -0.47 -2.77
CA PHE A 197 -11.55 -0.02 -2.06
C PHE A 197 -11.61 1.49 -1.84
N SER A 198 -11.30 1.92 -0.63
CA SER A 198 -11.16 3.34 -0.26
C SER A 198 -10.13 3.48 0.85
N LEU A 199 -9.29 4.50 0.75
CA LEU A 199 -8.31 4.92 1.73
C LEU A 199 -8.38 6.44 1.85
N GLY A 200 -8.41 6.95 3.08
CA GLY A 200 -8.15 8.35 3.40
C GLY A 200 -7.10 8.42 4.49
N TRP A 201 -5.96 9.04 4.19
CA TRP A 201 -4.80 9.08 5.08
C TRP A 201 -4.25 10.49 5.18
N ARG A 202 -4.21 11.03 6.40
CA ARG A 202 -3.49 12.26 6.73
C ARG A 202 -2.15 11.93 7.34
N LEU A 203 -1.13 12.66 6.94
CA LEU A 203 0.23 12.61 7.45
C LEU A 203 0.65 14.03 7.81
N ALA A 204 1.32 14.22 8.93
CA ALA A 204 1.86 15.51 9.31
C ALA A 204 3.23 15.33 9.96
N ILE A 205 4.19 16.14 9.55
CA ILE A 205 5.51 16.24 10.16
C ILE A 205 5.74 17.69 10.57
N LYS A 206 6.05 17.87 11.85
CA LYS A 206 6.32 19.16 12.46
C LYS A 206 7.70 19.14 13.07
N THR A 207 8.54 20.07 12.65
CA THR A 207 9.85 20.42 13.23
C THR A 207 9.85 21.91 13.57
N PRO A 208 10.90 22.46 14.20
CA PRO A 208 11.04 23.91 14.35
C PRO A 208 11.04 24.66 13.01
N GLU A 209 11.55 24.03 11.95
CA GLU A 209 11.74 24.62 10.62
C GLU A 209 10.58 24.34 9.65
N THR A 210 9.85 23.24 9.85
CA THR A 210 8.84 22.75 8.90
C THR A 210 7.53 22.37 9.57
N ASP A 211 6.43 22.66 8.87
CA ASP A 211 5.08 22.17 9.19
C ASP A 211 4.49 21.69 7.88
N ASN A 212 4.76 20.42 7.57
CA ASN A 212 4.33 19.76 6.35
C ASN A 212 3.17 18.82 6.69
N GLN A 213 2.16 18.83 5.84
CA GLN A 213 0.94 18.04 6.00
C GLN A 213 0.54 17.48 4.65
N LEU A 214 0.19 16.21 4.58
CA LEU A 214 -0.20 15.53 3.36
C LEU A 214 -1.49 14.77 3.61
N TYR A 215 -2.46 14.94 2.73
CA TYR A 215 -3.65 14.11 2.64
C TYR A 215 -3.57 13.28 1.38
N ILE A 216 -3.79 11.98 1.52
CA ILE A 216 -3.85 11.01 0.44
C ILE A 216 -5.23 10.36 0.51
N ALA A 217 -6.04 10.57 -0.52
CA ALA A 217 -7.26 9.81 -0.76
C ALA A 217 -7.02 8.84 -1.91
N MET A 218 -7.52 7.63 -1.79
CA MET A 218 -7.46 6.65 -2.87
C MET A 218 -8.76 5.85 -2.89
N SER A 219 -9.24 5.55 -4.09
CA SER A 219 -10.41 4.70 -4.31
C SER A 219 -10.18 3.79 -5.50
N ALA A 220 -10.73 2.58 -5.46
CA ALA A 220 -10.70 1.67 -6.59
C ALA A 220 -11.86 0.68 -6.49
N LYS A 221 -12.08 -0.05 -7.57
CA LYS A 221 -12.99 -1.18 -7.62
C LYS A 221 -12.18 -2.48 -7.72
N PRO A 222 -12.03 -3.24 -6.62
CA PRO A 222 -11.46 -4.57 -6.68
C PRO A 222 -12.31 -5.50 -7.52
N GLU A 223 -11.67 -6.14 -8.48
CA GLU A 223 -12.22 -7.25 -9.26
C GLU A 223 -11.61 -8.54 -8.71
N GLY A 224 -12.41 -9.60 -8.59
CA GLY A 224 -12.11 -10.76 -7.76
C GLY A 224 -10.74 -11.41 -8.00
N LEU A 225 -10.29 -12.20 -7.01
CA LEU A 225 -9.01 -12.93 -7.07
C LEU A 225 -9.10 -14.06 -8.11
N GLN A 226 -8.52 -13.89 -9.29
CA GLN A 226 -8.28 -14.99 -10.23
C GLN A 226 -6.82 -15.42 -10.14
N ASN A 227 -6.57 -16.71 -9.89
CA ASN A 227 -5.22 -17.30 -9.92
C ASN A 227 -4.17 -16.59 -9.06
N GLY A 228 -4.56 -16.01 -7.91
CA GLY A 228 -3.64 -15.29 -7.02
C GLY A 228 -3.27 -13.87 -7.48
N GLN A 229 -3.99 -13.33 -8.47
CA GLN A 229 -3.85 -11.95 -8.93
C GLN A 229 -4.91 -11.06 -8.27
N VAL A 230 -4.51 -9.85 -7.91
CA VAL A 230 -5.42 -8.78 -7.48
C VAL A 230 -5.60 -7.83 -8.65
N GLN A 231 -6.85 -7.65 -9.09
CA GLN A 231 -7.19 -6.69 -10.12
C GLN A 231 -7.97 -5.52 -9.49
N LEU A 232 -7.56 -4.30 -9.81
CA LEU A 232 -8.22 -3.06 -9.43
C LEU A 232 -8.60 -2.32 -10.71
N SER A 233 -9.84 -1.87 -10.82
CA SER A 233 -10.28 -0.96 -11.88
C SER A 233 -10.72 0.38 -11.29
N GLN A 234 -10.78 1.40 -12.13
CA GLN A 234 -11.22 2.75 -11.73
C GLN A 234 -10.43 3.29 -10.54
N LEU A 235 -9.12 3.02 -10.51
CA LEU A 235 -8.25 3.51 -9.45
C LEU A 235 -8.14 5.02 -9.59
N LYS A 236 -8.42 5.73 -8.51
CA LYS A 236 -8.23 7.17 -8.36
C LYS A 236 -7.44 7.43 -7.10
N LEU A 237 -6.49 8.33 -7.19
CA LEU A 237 -5.68 8.80 -6.08
C LEU A 237 -5.65 10.33 -6.15
N ASP A 238 -5.93 10.95 -5.03
CA ASP A 238 -5.86 12.39 -4.84
C ASP A 238 -4.88 12.68 -3.71
N VAL A 239 -3.99 13.64 -3.93
CA VAL A 239 -3.02 14.12 -2.96
C VAL A 239 -3.22 15.62 -2.82
N ASP A 240 -3.30 16.08 -1.58
CA ASP A 240 -3.41 17.50 -1.26
C ASP A 240 -2.59 17.79 -0.01
N GLY A 241 -1.87 18.91 0.02
CA GLY A 241 -1.25 19.37 1.25
C GLY A 241 -0.01 20.21 1.05
N LYS A 242 0.70 20.44 2.15
CA LYS A 242 1.95 21.19 2.20
C LYS A 242 3.14 20.25 2.30
N TRP A 243 4.01 20.27 1.31
CA TRP A 243 5.26 19.51 1.29
C TRP A 243 6.42 20.42 0.93
N ASP A 244 7.50 20.31 1.70
CA ASP A 244 8.69 21.15 1.60
C ASP A 244 8.37 22.66 1.62
N GLY A 245 7.40 23.05 2.46
CA GLY A 245 7.00 24.45 2.58
C GLY A 245 5.98 24.95 1.54
N PHE A 246 5.71 24.19 0.47
CA PHE A 246 4.83 24.61 -0.62
C PHE A 246 3.51 23.82 -0.65
N PRO A 247 2.40 24.43 -1.09
CA PRO A 247 1.13 23.73 -1.30
C PRO A 247 1.16 22.96 -2.62
N TRP A 248 0.87 21.65 -2.55
CA TRP A 248 0.84 20.74 -3.69
C TRP A 248 -0.52 20.04 -3.78
N THR A 249 -1.04 19.97 -5.00
CA THR A 249 -2.15 19.12 -5.36
C THR A 249 -1.68 18.12 -6.41
N GLY A 250 -2.06 16.85 -6.28
CA GLY A 250 -1.78 15.83 -7.27
C GLY A 250 -2.95 14.86 -7.44
N THR A 251 -3.09 14.33 -8.64
CA THR A 251 -4.08 13.30 -8.95
C THR A 251 -3.43 12.19 -9.76
N ALA A 252 -3.93 10.97 -9.58
CA ALA A 252 -3.62 9.85 -10.45
C ALA A 252 -4.88 9.04 -10.71
N GLU A 253 -5.18 8.78 -11.97
CA GLU A 253 -6.26 7.91 -12.40
C GLU A 253 -5.70 6.76 -13.21
N GLN A 254 -6.17 5.55 -12.95
CA GLN A 254 -5.77 4.37 -13.68
C GLN A 254 -6.99 3.51 -14.01
N GLY A 255 -7.14 3.19 -15.29
CA GLY A 255 -8.27 2.39 -15.78
C GLY A 255 -8.27 0.98 -15.18
N LYS A 256 -7.11 0.31 -15.22
CA LYS A 256 -6.91 -1.04 -14.70
C LYS A 256 -5.50 -1.22 -14.15
N LEU A 257 -5.38 -1.89 -13.02
CA LEU A 257 -4.14 -2.37 -12.41
C LEU A 257 -4.30 -3.84 -12.05
N VAL A 258 -3.35 -4.67 -12.46
CA VAL A 258 -3.24 -6.07 -12.08
C VAL A 258 -1.92 -6.25 -11.34
N ALA A 259 -2.01 -6.83 -10.15
CA ALA A 259 -0.87 -7.14 -9.31
C ALA A 259 -0.83 -8.64 -9.01
N SER A 260 0.32 -9.27 -9.16
CA SER A 260 0.54 -10.67 -8.84
C SER A 260 1.89 -10.88 -8.17
N ILE A 261 1.98 -11.87 -7.28
CA ILE A 261 3.27 -12.32 -6.76
C ILE A 261 3.74 -13.45 -7.66
N GLU A 262 4.90 -13.27 -8.28
CA GLU A 262 5.55 -14.26 -9.12
C GLU A 262 6.90 -14.67 -8.53
N GLN A 263 7.40 -15.84 -8.92
CA GLN A 263 8.74 -16.29 -8.55
C GLN A 263 9.62 -16.28 -9.79
N ALA A 264 10.80 -15.68 -9.68
CA ALA A 264 11.75 -15.67 -10.79
C ALA A 264 12.20 -17.11 -11.15
N ASN A 265 12.62 -17.31 -12.40
CA ASN A 265 13.19 -18.56 -12.91
C ASN A 265 12.31 -19.82 -12.69
N GLY A 266 10.99 -19.71 -12.91
CA GLY A 266 10.09 -20.87 -12.83
C GLY A 266 9.98 -21.49 -11.44
N GLY A 267 10.14 -20.70 -10.38
CA GLY A 267 9.93 -21.12 -8.99
C GLY A 267 11.18 -21.24 -8.11
N GLN A 268 12.37 -20.92 -8.64
CA GLN A 268 13.64 -21.02 -7.90
C GLN A 268 14.20 -19.67 -7.41
N GLY A 269 13.64 -18.55 -7.85
CA GLY A 269 14.09 -17.21 -7.45
C GLY A 269 13.26 -16.60 -6.31
N ALA A 270 13.76 -15.47 -5.80
CA ALA A 270 13.02 -14.66 -4.83
C ALA A 270 11.66 -14.23 -5.42
N PRO A 271 10.59 -14.20 -4.60
CA PRO A 271 9.31 -13.69 -5.05
C PRO A 271 9.43 -12.19 -5.38
N PHE A 272 8.74 -11.76 -6.42
CA PHE A 272 8.66 -10.37 -6.83
C PHE A 272 7.21 -9.99 -7.11
N LEU A 273 6.90 -8.70 -6.99
CA LEU A 273 5.58 -8.17 -7.31
C LEU A 273 5.56 -7.78 -8.79
N LYS A 274 4.79 -8.50 -9.60
CA LYS A 274 4.52 -8.12 -10.99
C LYS A 274 3.34 -7.16 -11.03
N LEU A 275 3.47 -6.12 -11.83
CA LEU A 275 2.49 -5.08 -12.04
C LEU A 275 2.22 -4.94 -13.53
N SER A 276 0.95 -4.91 -13.92
CA SER A 276 0.51 -4.56 -15.26
C SER A 276 -0.64 -3.58 -15.15
N GLY A 277 -0.66 -2.56 -16.00
CA GLY A 277 -1.66 -1.52 -15.92
C GLY A 277 -2.02 -0.91 -17.25
N GLU A 278 -3.22 -0.32 -17.29
CA GLU A 278 -3.79 0.32 -18.46
C GLU A 278 -4.34 1.70 -18.10
N ASN A 279 -4.13 2.65 -19.02
CA ASN A 279 -4.65 4.02 -18.97
C ASN A 279 -4.34 4.73 -17.64
N LEU A 280 -3.06 4.83 -17.30
CA LEU A 280 -2.60 5.64 -16.18
C LEU A 280 -2.45 7.10 -16.63
N ARG A 281 -2.94 8.02 -15.82
CA ARG A 281 -2.76 9.46 -15.95
C ARG A 281 -2.43 10.01 -14.59
N THR A 282 -1.38 10.80 -14.49
CA THR A 282 -0.99 11.49 -13.28
C THR A 282 -0.81 12.97 -13.57
N TYR A 283 -1.13 13.79 -12.59
CA TYR A 283 -0.97 15.23 -12.63
C TYR A 283 -0.50 15.70 -11.26
N ILE A 284 0.43 16.65 -11.23
CA ILE A 284 0.88 17.29 -10.00
C ILE A 284 1.08 18.78 -10.27
N ARG A 285 0.68 19.63 -9.33
CA ARG A 285 0.93 21.06 -9.38
C ARG A 285 1.23 21.66 -8.03
N ARG A 286 1.94 22.78 -8.04
CA ARG A 286 2.09 23.69 -6.91
C ARG A 286 1.01 24.75 -6.95
N ASP A 287 0.17 24.86 -5.93
CA ASP A 287 -1.04 25.69 -6.00
C ASP A 287 -0.78 27.20 -5.86
N ASP A 288 0.36 27.61 -5.29
CA ASP A 288 0.77 29.01 -5.15
C ASP A 288 1.47 29.57 -6.40
N LEU A 289 2.00 28.70 -7.27
CA LEU A 289 2.64 29.08 -8.53
C LEU A 289 2.41 28.02 -9.63
N PRO A 290 1.14 27.78 -9.99
CA PRO A 290 0.78 26.68 -10.87
C PRO A 290 1.30 26.87 -12.30
N GLU A 291 1.53 28.09 -12.77
CA GLU A 291 1.97 28.36 -14.15
C GLU A 291 3.37 27.81 -14.47
N THR A 292 4.21 27.60 -13.45
CA THR A 292 5.61 27.18 -13.64
C THR A 292 5.96 25.86 -12.96
N HIS A 293 5.04 25.29 -12.17
CA HIS A 293 5.29 24.10 -11.34
C HIS A 293 4.15 23.10 -11.48
N GLN A 294 4.00 22.55 -12.68
CA GLN A 294 3.01 21.53 -12.98
C GLN A 294 3.53 20.54 -14.00
N ALA A 295 3.23 19.27 -13.76
CA ALA A 295 3.62 18.17 -14.63
C ALA A 295 2.46 17.19 -14.79
N ALA A 296 2.35 16.64 -15.99
CA ALA A 296 1.44 15.56 -16.30
C ALA A 296 2.22 14.39 -16.91
N PHE A 297 1.81 13.19 -16.58
CA PHE A 297 2.29 11.97 -17.22
C PHE A 297 1.09 11.09 -17.55
N SER A 298 1.11 10.46 -18.71
CA SER A 298 0.15 9.43 -19.03
C SER A 298 0.81 8.26 -19.73
N VAL A 299 0.20 7.09 -19.62
CA VAL A 299 0.64 5.90 -20.32
C VAL A 299 -0.56 4.99 -20.61
N GLN A 300 -0.67 4.51 -21.84
CA GLN A 300 -1.77 3.62 -22.21
C GLN A 300 -1.59 2.23 -21.61
N GLN A 301 -0.37 1.70 -21.61
CA GLN A 301 -0.06 0.39 -21.05
C GLN A 301 1.31 0.38 -20.39
N PHE A 302 1.41 -0.25 -19.22
CA PHE A 302 2.70 -0.52 -18.62
C PHE A 302 2.73 -1.92 -18.02
N GLU A 303 3.93 -2.50 -17.97
CA GLU A 303 4.20 -3.77 -17.31
C GLU A 303 5.58 -3.72 -16.68
N GLY A 304 5.71 -4.26 -15.47
CA GLY A 304 7.00 -4.43 -14.85
C GLY A 304 6.90 -5.10 -13.49
N GLY A 305 7.91 -4.91 -12.66
CA GLY A 305 7.87 -5.49 -11.33
C GLY A 305 8.88 -4.91 -10.34
N LEU A 306 8.60 -5.15 -9.07
CA LEU A 306 9.39 -4.69 -7.93
C LEU A 306 10.01 -5.88 -7.20
N PRO A 307 11.22 -5.74 -6.61
CA PRO A 307 11.97 -4.48 -6.50
C PRO A 307 12.79 -4.09 -7.73
N SER A 308 13.31 -5.05 -8.51
CA SER A 308 14.22 -4.78 -9.64
C SER A 308 13.94 -5.72 -10.81
N GLN A 309 12.82 -5.49 -11.50
CA GLN A 309 12.46 -6.21 -12.73
C GLN A 309 12.48 -5.27 -13.93
N ASN A 310 12.43 -5.83 -15.13
CA ASN A 310 12.29 -5.04 -16.35
C ASN A 310 10.96 -4.27 -16.33
N TRP A 311 10.94 -3.10 -16.95
CA TRP A 311 9.73 -2.29 -17.13
C TRP A 311 9.53 -1.94 -18.58
N ILE A 312 8.27 -1.93 -19.02
CA ILE A 312 7.86 -1.47 -20.34
C ILE A 312 6.72 -0.49 -20.16
N MET A 313 6.74 0.62 -20.89
CA MET A 313 5.63 1.54 -21.04
C MET A 313 5.38 1.78 -22.52
N ASN A 314 4.14 1.62 -22.95
CA ASN A 314 3.72 1.84 -24.32
C ASN A 314 2.81 3.06 -24.39
N LYS A 315 3.06 3.92 -25.37
CA LYS A 315 2.32 5.16 -25.61
C LYS A 315 2.26 6.00 -24.33
N ALA A 316 3.44 6.32 -23.81
CA ALA A 316 3.61 7.26 -22.74
C ALA A 316 3.65 8.69 -23.29
N GLU A 317 3.14 9.63 -22.50
CA GLU A 317 3.22 11.06 -22.75
C GLU A 317 3.70 11.74 -21.48
N TRP A 318 4.70 12.59 -21.60
CA TRP A 318 5.19 13.44 -20.53
C TRP A 318 5.04 14.89 -20.93
N THR A 319 4.42 15.68 -20.07
CA THR A 319 4.22 17.11 -20.30
C THR A 319 4.67 17.86 -19.06
N TYR A 320 5.75 18.63 -19.18
CA TYR A 320 6.02 19.71 -18.24
C TYR A 320 5.25 20.92 -18.73
N THR A 321 4.51 21.59 -17.85
CA THR A 321 3.49 22.54 -18.29
C THR A 321 3.93 23.95 -17.84
N HIS A 322 5.06 24.37 -18.43
CA HIS A 322 5.58 25.73 -18.49
C HIS A 322 5.27 26.29 -19.89
N GLU A 323 5.16 27.61 -20.07
CA GLU A 323 4.74 28.24 -21.34
C GLU A 323 5.59 27.84 -22.57
N ASP A 324 6.79 27.30 -22.35
CA ASP A 324 7.74 26.87 -23.38
C ASP A 324 8.03 25.35 -23.38
N ALA A 325 7.39 24.60 -22.48
CA ALA A 325 7.71 23.19 -22.32
C ALA A 325 6.96 22.33 -23.32
N GLN A 326 7.71 21.49 -24.03
CA GLN A 326 7.16 20.57 -25.02
C GLN A 326 6.63 19.32 -24.33
N ALA A 327 5.44 18.89 -24.74
CA ALA A 327 4.97 17.54 -24.46
C ALA A 327 5.73 16.55 -25.35
N TRP A 328 6.12 15.41 -24.78
CA TRP A 328 6.80 14.33 -25.52
C TRP A 328 6.02 13.03 -25.45
N THR A 329 5.94 12.33 -26.58
CA THR A 329 5.34 11.00 -26.69
C THR A 329 6.39 9.94 -26.99
N PHE A 330 6.33 8.81 -26.28
CA PHE A 330 7.36 7.78 -26.38
C PHE A 330 6.88 6.40 -25.93
N ASN A 331 7.63 5.37 -26.31
CA ASN A 331 7.66 4.10 -25.59
C ASN A 331 8.93 4.03 -24.72
N MET A 332 8.85 3.30 -23.61
CA MET A 332 9.95 3.10 -22.68
C MET A 332 10.20 1.61 -22.46
N ALA A 333 11.45 1.19 -22.46
CA ALA A 333 11.87 -0.12 -22.00
C ALA A 333 13.07 0.01 -21.05
N TYR A 334 12.90 -0.47 -19.82
CA TYR A 334 13.95 -0.57 -18.82
C TYR A 334 14.38 -2.03 -18.66
N ASP A 335 15.66 -2.28 -18.88
CA ASP A 335 16.34 -3.55 -18.60
C ASP A 335 17.03 -3.43 -17.24
N ALA A 336 16.50 -4.14 -16.24
CA ALA A 336 17.05 -4.11 -14.89
C ALA A 336 18.39 -4.85 -14.77
N SER A 337 18.63 -5.85 -15.62
CA SER A 337 19.87 -6.65 -15.57
C SER A 337 21.06 -5.84 -16.06
N ASN A 338 20.85 -5.08 -17.14
CA ASN A 338 21.89 -4.24 -17.73
C ASN A 338 21.79 -2.76 -17.28
N ARG A 339 20.76 -2.40 -16.51
CA ARG A 339 20.46 -1.04 -16.06
C ARG A 339 20.33 -0.04 -17.20
N PHE A 340 19.76 -0.47 -18.33
CA PHE A 340 19.54 0.40 -19.48
C PHE A 340 18.09 0.84 -19.59
N LEU A 341 17.88 2.12 -19.83
CA LEU A 341 16.62 2.74 -20.19
C LEU A 341 16.66 3.11 -21.67
N THR A 342 15.75 2.55 -22.46
CA THR A 342 15.55 2.90 -23.86
C THR A 342 14.24 3.66 -24.01
N ILE A 343 14.30 4.80 -24.68
CA ILE A 343 13.15 5.63 -25.07
C ILE A 343 13.09 5.60 -26.60
N SER A 344 11.94 5.28 -27.17
CA SER A 344 11.71 5.30 -28.61
C SER A 344 10.56 6.24 -29.00
N PRO A 345 10.62 6.88 -30.18
CA PRO A 345 9.56 7.74 -30.67
C PRO A 345 8.24 6.98 -30.78
N GLU A 346 7.16 7.62 -30.36
CA GLU A 346 5.79 7.11 -30.54
C GLU A 346 4.89 8.28 -30.90
N THR A 347 3.90 8.06 -31.77
CA THR A 347 2.87 9.05 -32.08
C THR A 347 1.55 8.58 -31.48
N ILE A 348 0.95 9.42 -30.63
CA ILE A 348 -0.34 9.11 -29.98
C ILE A 348 -1.44 9.93 -30.65
N GLU A 349 -2.47 9.25 -31.15
CA GLU A 349 -3.62 9.92 -31.76
C GLU A 349 -4.33 10.84 -30.75
N GLY A 350 -4.52 12.11 -31.13
CA GLY A 350 -5.14 13.13 -30.27
C GLY A 350 -4.23 13.76 -29.22
N SER A 351 -2.95 13.36 -29.17
CA SER A 351 -1.93 14.03 -28.33
C SER A 351 -1.35 15.25 -29.05
N GLU A 352 -1.00 16.29 -28.29
CA GLU A 352 -0.22 17.43 -28.76
C GLU A 352 1.30 17.19 -28.61
N GLY A 353 1.71 16.06 -28.02
CA GLY A 353 3.10 15.74 -27.78
C GLY A 353 3.87 15.38 -29.05
N ILE A 354 5.12 15.82 -29.09
CA ILE A 354 6.07 15.54 -30.17
C ILE A 354 6.75 14.20 -29.88
N PRO A 355 6.87 13.28 -30.86
CA PRO A 355 7.60 12.03 -30.65
C PRO A 355 9.03 12.29 -30.15
N ALA A 356 9.39 11.68 -29.02
CA ALA A 356 10.72 11.81 -28.45
C ALA A 356 11.79 11.22 -29.38
N GLU A 357 13.01 11.72 -29.30
CA GLU A 357 14.13 11.11 -30.02
C GLU A 357 14.48 9.73 -29.46
N LEU A 358 14.92 8.83 -30.34
CA LEU A 358 15.42 7.52 -29.93
C LEU A 358 16.69 7.70 -29.11
N GLN A 359 16.68 7.22 -27.88
CA GLN A 359 17.83 7.30 -26.98
C GLN A 359 17.89 6.09 -26.04
N THR A 360 19.10 5.63 -25.76
CA THR A 360 19.39 4.62 -24.74
C THR A 360 20.35 5.22 -23.73
N ARG A 361 20.03 5.05 -22.44
CA ARG A 361 20.78 5.59 -21.31
C ARG A 361 21.04 4.51 -20.28
N GLU A 362 22.25 4.46 -19.75
CA GLU A 362 22.54 3.69 -18.53
C GLU A 362 22.00 4.45 -17.31
N LEU A 363 21.46 3.73 -16.33
CA LEU A 363 21.17 4.28 -15.00
C LEU A 363 22.42 4.23 -14.12
N ASN A 364 22.70 5.36 -13.46
CA ASN A 364 23.81 5.58 -12.53
C ASN A 364 25.20 5.49 -13.19
N CYS A 365 25.67 6.64 -13.67
CA CYS A 365 26.97 6.78 -14.36
C CYS A 365 28.17 6.73 -13.43
N ILE A 366 27.95 6.45 -12.15
CA ILE A 366 28.97 6.39 -11.13
C ILE A 366 29.35 4.92 -10.99
N ALA A 367 30.54 4.55 -11.47
CA ALA A 367 31.17 3.28 -11.14
C ALA A 367 32.23 3.53 -10.08
N ASP A 368 32.16 2.82 -8.96
CA ASP A 368 33.15 2.86 -7.87
C ASP A 368 33.46 4.30 -7.39
N GLY A 369 32.42 5.14 -7.30
CA GLY A 369 32.54 6.54 -6.86
C GLY A 369 33.14 7.48 -7.90
N ARG A 370 33.30 7.05 -9.16
CA ARG A 370 33.81 7.89 -10.27
C ARG A 370 32.80 8.02 -11.41
N PRO A 371 32.58 9.23 -11.95
CA PRO A 371 31.81 9.42 -13.18
C PRO A 371 32.46 8.70 -14.36
N ARG A 372 31.67 7.92 -15.11
CA ARG A 372 32.10 7.32 -16.38
C ARG A 372 32.21 8.34 -17.53
N PHE A 373 31.53 9.49 -17.44
CA PHE A 373 31.34 10.43 -18.56
C PHE A 373 31.61 11.90 -18.18
N LEU A 374 32.77 12.19 -17.57
CA LEU A 374 33.14 13.47 -16.93
C LEU A 374 32.85 14.78 -17.69
N ASN A 375 32.60 14.75 -19.00
CA ASN A 375 32.44 15.94 -19.85
C ASN A 375 31.06 16.07 -20.52
N ASP A 376 30.11 15.20 -20.18
CA ASP A 376 28.79 15.18 -20.80
C ASP A 376 27.70 15.69 -19.83
N THR A 377 26.62 16.26 -20.35
CA THR A 377 25.46 16.65 -19.55
C THR A 377 24.72 15.43 -18.99
N TYR A 378 24.37 15.46 -17.71
CA TYR A 378 23.61 14.42 -17.03
C TYR A 378 22.18 14.89 -16.77
N TRP A 379 21.23 13.94 -16.76
CA TRP A 379 19.90 14.21 -16.25
C TRP A 379 19.79 13.60 -14.85
N ALA A 380 19.60 14.43 -13.84
CA ALA A 380 19.49 14.02 -12.45
C ALA A 380 18.05 14.14 -11.98
N TRP A 381 17.49 13.08 -11.40
CA TRP A 381 16.25 13.19 -10.62
C TRP A 381 16.60 13.56 -9.18
N GLN A 382 16.13 14.72 -8.72
CA GLN A 382 16.32 15.21 -7.36
C GLN A 382 15.04 15.88 -6.86
N ALA A 383 14.59 15.52 -5.66
CA ALA A 383 13.43 16.12 -5.00
C ALA A 383 12.15 16.16 -5.87
N GLY A 384 11.93 15.13 -6.69
CA GLY A 384 10.75 15.02 -7.56
C GLY A 384 10.90 15.56 -8.98
N TRP A 385 12.04 16.17 -9.34
CA TRP A 385 12.23 16.83 -10.64
C TRP A 385 13.47 16.36 -11.37
N PHE A 386 13.42 16.36 -12.70
CA PHE A 386 14.61 16.19 -13.55
C PHE A 386 15.32 17.53 -13.74
N ARG A 387 16.63 17.55 -13.53
CA ARG A 387 17.51 18.67 -13.84
C ARG A 387 18.64 18.22 -14.76
N VAL A 388 19.07 19.10 -15.65
CA VAL A 388 20.23 18.86 -16.52
C VAL A 388 21.45 19.47 -15.85
N TRP A 389 22.45 18.66 -15.49
CA TRP A 389 23.66 19.12 -14.81
C TRP A 389 24.90 18.86 -15.66
N ASP A 390 25.78 19.86 -15.68
CA ASP A 390 27.10 19.77 -16.34
C ASP A 390 28.15 19.12 -15.42
N GLU A 391 27.87 19.08 -14.11
CA GLU A 391 28.73 18.48 -13.08
C GLU A 391 27.96 17.44 -12.28
N LEU A 392 28.66 16.44 -11.74
CA LEU A 392 28.04 15.44 -10.87
C LEU A 392 27.46 16.10 -9.60
N PRO A 393 26.28 15.65 -9.15
CA PRO A 393 25.79 16.04 -7.84
C PRO A 393 26.76 15.74 -6.71
N ALA A 394 26.92 16.72 -5.82
CA ALA A 394 27.53 16.49 -4.51
C ALA A 394 26.67 15.54 -3.64
N ASP A 395 25.35 15.51 -3.87
CA ASP A 395 24.41 14.71 -3.09
C ASP A 395 24.18 13.32 -3.71
N THR A 396 24.39 12.28 -2.89
CA THR A 396 24.26 10.86 -3.27
C THR A 396 22.83 10.36 -3.41
N LEU A 397 21.82 11.18 -3.13
CA LEU A 397 20.39 10.81 -3.19
C LEU A 397 19.76 10.95 -4.57
N SER A 398 20.51 11.41 -5.58
CA SER A 398 19.98 11.64 -6.93
C SER A 398 20.15 10.40 -7.82
N VAL A 399 19.10 10.06 -8.59
CA VAL A 399 19.22 9.06 -9.66
C VAL A 399 19.75 9.77 -10.90
N LEU A 400 20.90 9.29 -11.41
CA LEU A 400 21.56 9.88 -12.57
C LEU A 400 21.29 9.06 -13.83
N LEU A 401 20.66 9.69 -14.82
CA LEU A 401 20.57 9.16 -16.17
C LEU A 401 21.82 9.56 -16.94
N CYS A 402 22.52 8.56 -17.48
CA CYS A 402 23.71 8.82 -18.26
C CYS A 402 23.44 9.61 -19.53
N PRO A 403 24.49 10.28 -20.03
CA PRO A 403 24.47 10.85 -21.36
C PRO A 403 23.98 9.82 -22.36
N VAL A 404 23.31 10.30 -23.40
CA VAL A 404 22.82 9.44 -24.48
C VAL A 404 23.99 8.62 -25.00
N GLN A 405 23.85 7.29 -24.96
CA GLN A 405 24.84 6.44 -25.59
C GLN A 405 24.70 6.60 -27.09
N HIS A 406 25.59 7.38 -27.70
CA HIS A 406 25.79 7.28 -29.13
C HIS A 406 26.26 5.84 -29.42
N PRO A 407 25.65 5.14 -30.39
CA PRO A 407 26.08 3.79 -30.73
C PRO A 407 27.58 3.86 -31.00
N SER A 408 28.36 3.16 -30.17
CA SER A 408 29.77 2.94 -30.45
C SER A 408 29.83 2.30 -31.82
N ALA A 409 30.53 2.94 -32.75
CA ALA A 409 30.71 2.44 -34.10
C ALA A 409 31.20 0.98 -34.05
N GLY A 410 30.29 0.02 -34.24
CA GLY A 410 30.60 -1.41 -34.17
C GLY A 410 29.53 -2.31 -33.55
N GLY A 411 28.57 -1.80 -32.78
CA GLY A 411 27.52 -2.60 -32.15
C GLY A 411 26.23 -2.66 -32.97
N ALA A 412 26.18 -3.48 -34.03
CA ALA A 412 24.92 -3.72 -34.75
C ALA A 412 23.93 -4.47 -33.84
N PHE A 413 22.98 -3.76 -33.25
CA PHE A 413 21.74 -4.38 -32.75
C PHE A 413 20.90 -4.76 -33.96
N ALA A 414 20.96 -6.04 -34.34
CA ALA A 414 20.05 -6.61 -35.30
C ALA A 414 18.62 -6.49 -34.74
N ALA A 415 17.86 -5.54 -35.28
CA ALA A 415 16.42 -5.52 -35.14
C ALA A 415 15.88 -6.81 -35.77
N THR A 416 15.47 -7.78 -34.95
CA THR A 416 14.54 -8.82 -35.41
C THR A 416 13.17 -8.19 -35.57
N ALA A 417 12.99 -7.52 -36.71
CA ALA A 417 11.68 -7.33 -37.29
C ALA A 417 11.07 -8.72 -37.50
N ALA A 418 10.04 -9.05 -36.73
CA ALA A 418 9.14 -10.14 -37.06
C ALA A 418 8.45 -9.78 -38.37
N SER A 419 9.05 -10.20 -39.49
CA SER A 419 8.41 -10.15 -40.79
C SER A 419 7.19 -11.05 -40.76
N ALA A 420 6.04 -10.45 -41.02
CA ALA A 420 4.89 -11.16 -41.54
C ALA A 420 5.31 -12.00 -42.75
N SER A 421 5.08 -13.31 -42.68
CA SER A 421 4.90 -14.14 -43.86
C SER A 421 3.80 -15.13 -43.56
N GLY A 422 2.64 -14.92 -44.18
CA GLY A 422 1.57 -15.89 -44.20
C GLY A 422 1.99 -17.17 -44.91
N ARG A 423 1.55 -18.28 -44.35
CA ARG A 423 0.75 -19.30 -45.03
C ARG A 423 -0.20 -19.92 -44.02
#